data_AF-A0A1V4XE33-F1
#
_entry.id   AF-A0A1V4XE33-F1
#
_cell.length_a   1.000
_cell.length_b   1.000
_cell.length_c   1.000
_cell.angle_alpha   90.00
_cell.angle_beta   90.00
_cell.angle_gamma   90.00
#
_symmetry.space_group_name_H-M   'P 1'
#
loop_
_entity.id
_entity.type
_entity.pdbx_description
1 polymer ?
#
loop_
_entity_poly.entity_id
_entity_poly.type
_entity_poly.pdbx_seq_one_letter_code
_entity_poly.pdbx_strand_id
1 'polypeptide(L)'
;MPKEIADPITSFGEEAVENTAARALAAWQTEDVFELLIKLASSRNLAGVIETLGLFRRKEAIPVFIAALKDDICGGVAEQALHLLGEIAKSALIAILSEASEEEFNSPSELLRKKRAIRILMNLPLNSDEWKALRKLLHDEDLELTVLASMLALDVGGNDDKAAALDNLIEAIPRARWDVQIEVEQCLMKHFDFARDRVEEEIIRRSKSAGIPGAEDSVLQLLLNIQKRKI
;
A
#
# COMPACT_ATOMS: atom_id res chain seq x y z
N MET A 1 16.85 -27.56 -15.78
CA MET A 1 16.37 -26.33 -16.45
C MET A 1 14.91 -26.53 -16.77
N PRO A 2 14.03 -25.57 -16.47
CA PRO A 2 12.63 -25.68 -16.83
C PRO A 2 12.49 -25.74 -18.36
N LYS A 3 11.61 -26.61 -18.85
CA LYS A 3 11.33 -26.73 -20.28
C LYS A 3 10.45 -25.55 -20.68
N GLU A 4 10.85 -24.77 -21.66
CA GLU A 4 10.03 -23.67 -22.17
C GLU A 4 8.82 -24.27 -22.91
N ILE A 5 7.63 -24.09 -22.35
CA ILE A 5 6.39 -24.61 -22.93
C ILE A 5 5.80 -23.51 -23.79
N ALA A 6 5.75 -23.75 -25.10
CA ALA A 6 5.27 -22.75 -26.06
C ALA A 6 3.77 -22.47 -25.96
N ASP A 7 2.99 -23.36 -25.31
CA ASP A 7 1.54 -23.21 -25.15
C ASP A 7 1.19 -22.57 -23.78
N PRO A 8 0.60 -21.37 -23.76
CA PRO A 8 0.18 -20.71 -22.53
C PRO A 8 -0.77 -21.55 -21.67
N ILE A 9 -1.68 -22.32 -22.28
CA ILE A 9 -2.65 -23.12 -21.53
C ILE A 9 -1.94 -24.22 -20.74
N THR A 10 -1.02 -24.91 -21.38
CA THR A 10 -0.19 -25.94 -20.73
C THR A 10 0.66 -25.32 -19.61
N SER A 11 1.24 -24.13 -19.83
CA SER A 11 2.01 -23.41 -18.80
C SER A 11 1.17 -23.09 -17.56
N PHE A 12 -0.05 -22.56 -17.73
CA PHE A 12 -0.96 -22.30 -16.61
C PHE A 12 -1.34 -23.57 -15.86
N GLY A 13 -1.54 -24.68 -16.57
CA GLY A 13 -1.82 -25.97 -15.96
C GLY A 13 -0.68 -26.47 -15.08
N GLU A 14 0.56 -26.37 -15.56
CA GLU A 14 1.74 -26.74 -14.76
C GLU A 14 1.91 -25.85 -13.55
N GLU A 15 1.78 -24.53 -13.70
CA GLU A 15 1.87 -23.59 -12.57
C GLU A 15 0.79 -23.87 -11.51
N ALA A 16 -0.43 -24.23 -11.91
CA ALA A 16 -1.48 -24.58 -10.96
C ALA A 16 -1.12 -25.84 -10.15
N VAL A 17 -0.51 -26.84 -10.78
CA VAL A 17 0.00 -28.04 -10.10
C VAL A 17 1.16 -27.68 -9.17
N GLU A 18 2.12 -26.88 -9.63
CA GLU A 18 3.26 -26.42 -8.81
C GLU A 18 2.79 -25.62 -7.59
N ASN A 19 1.84 -24.69 -7.77
CA ASN A 19 1.23 -23.92 -6.68
C ASN A 19 0.51 -24.83 -5.68
N THR A 20 -0.20 -25.84 -6.14
CA THR A 20 -0.91 -26.80 -5.28
C THR A 20 0.07 -27.67 -4.51
N ALA A 21 1.13 -28.15 -5.16
CA ALA A 21 2.20 -28.91 -4.53
C ALA A 21 2.91 -28.06 -3.46
N ALA A 22 3.21 -26.79 -3.76
CA ALA A 22 3.81 -25.87 -2.79
C ALA A 22 2.93 -25.71 -1.55
N ARG A 23 1.62 -25.51 -1.70
CA ARG A 23 0.68 -25.44 -0.57
C ARG A 23 0.64 -26.72 0.24
N ALA A 24 0.70 -27.89 -0.40
CA ALA A 24 0.73 -29.16 0.30
C ALA A 24 1.98 -29.27 1.21
N LEU A 25 3.10 -28.66 0.83
CA LEU A 25 4.31 -28.62 1.65
C LEU A 25 4.13 -27.88 2.98
N ALA A 26 3.09 -27.03 3.12
CA ALA A 26 2.78 -26.37 4.39
C ALA A 26 2.54 -27.34 5.55
N ALA A 27 2.17 -28.60 5.27
CA ALA A 27 2.01 -29.65 6.28
C ALA A 27 3.34 -30.06 6.96
N TRP A 28 4.48 -29.74 6.35
CA TRP A 28 5.82 -30.08 6.86
C TRP A 28 6.67 -28.82 7.00
N GLN A 29 6.51 -28.13 8.14
CA GLN A 29 7.30 -26.92 8.45
C GLN A 29 8.72 -27.25 8.96
N THR A 30 9.50 -27.96 8.15
CA THR A 30 10.90 -28.30 8.44
C THR A 30 11.87 -27.32 7.77
N GLU A 31 13.13 -27.30 8.21
CA GLU A 31 14.18 -26.48 7.58
C GLU A 31 14.35 -26.80 6.09
N ASP A 32 14.42 -28.09 5.75
CA ASP A 32 14.60 -28.53 4.36
C ASP A 32 13.48 -28.04 3.43
N VAL A 33 12.23 -28.05 3.92
CA VAL A 33 11.08 -27.55 3.15
C VAL A 33 11.16 -26.03 3.01
N PHE A 34 11.54 -25.32 4.06
CA PHE A 34 11.75 -23.88 4.00
C PHE A 34 12.83 -23.50 2.97
N GLU A 35 13.99 -24.13 3.04
CA GLU A 35 15.11 -23.89 2.10
C GLU A 35 14.71 -24.20 0.65
N LEU A 36 13.98 -25.30 0.44
CA LEU A 36 13.44 -25.64 -0.87
C LEU A 36 12.51 -24.54 -1.41
N LEU A 37 11.58 -24.05 -0.58
CA LEU A 37 10.64 -23.01 -0.97
C LEU A 37 11.33 -21.67 -1.25
N ILE A 38 12.33 -21.27 -0.46
CA ILE A 38 13.15 -20.07 -0.71
C ILE A 38 13.89 -20.18 -2.04
N LYS A 39 14.47 -21.36 -2.32
CA LYS A 39 15.16 -21.62 -3.58
C LYS A 39 14.20 -21.57 -4.77
N LEU A 40 13.00 -22.12 -4.62
CA LEU A 40 11.97 -22.06 -5.66
C LEU A 40 11.53 -20.61 -5.92
N ALA A 41 11.25 -19.85 -4.87
CA ALA A 41 10.83 -18.46 -4.98
C ALA A 41 11.89 -17.56 -5.67
N SER A 42 13.17 -17.85 -5.46
CA SER A 42 14.27 -17.16 -6.16
C SER A 42 14.31 -17.43 -7.66
N SER A 43 13.71 -18.54 -8.11
CA SER A 43 13.69 -18.93 -9.52
C SER A 43 12.39 -18.58 -10.23
N ARG A 44 11.27 -18.58 -9.50
CA ARG A 44 9.91 -18.37 -10.00
C ARG A 44 9.02 -17.79 -8.91
N ASN A 45 8.26 -16.75 -9.24
CA ASN A 45 7.23 -16.20 -8.36
C ASN A 45 5.95 -17.02 -8.50
N LEU A 46 5.80 -18.02 -7.64
CA LEU A 46 4.59 -18.84 -7.55
C LEU A 46 3.79 -18.45 -6.31
N ALA A 47 2.54 -18.05 -6.48
CA ALA A 47 1.68 -17.59 -5.38
C ALA A 47 1.58 -18.62 -4.24
N GLY A 48 1.48 -19.91 -4.55
CA GLY A 48 1.46 -21.00 -3.57
C GLY A 48 2.77 -21.17 -2.80
N VAL A 49 3.93 -20.84 -3.41
CA VAL A 49 5.23 -20.82 -2.72
C VAL A 49 5.29 -19.64 -1.76
N ILE A 50 4.90 -18.44 -2.21
CA ILE A 50 4.86 -17.23 -1.37
C ILE A 50 3.91 -17.42 -0.18
N GLU A 51 2.72 -17.95 -0.43
CA GLU A 51 1.71 -18.27 0.59
C GLU A 51 2.28 -19.23 1.64
N THR A 52 2.90 -20.32 1.18
CA THR A 52 3.46 -21.34 2.06
C THR A 52 4.61 -20.80 2.89
N LEU A 53 5.53 -20.03 2.29
CA LEU A 53 6.61 -19.34 3.02
C LEU A 53 6.05 -18.39 4.09
N GLY A 54 4.93 -17.72 3.83
CA GLY A 54 4.26 -16.86 4.80
C GLY A 54 3.84 -17.60 6.08
N LEU A 55 3.49 -18.88 5.97
CA LEU A 55 3.11 -19.73 7.11
C LEU A 55 4.29 -20.07 8.03
N PHE A 56 5.52 -20.07 7.52
CA PHE A 56 6.72 -20.29 8.35
C PHE A 56 7.03 -19.09 9.25
N ARG A 57 6.56 -17.88 8.89
CA ARG A 57 6.79 -16.63 9.65
C ARG A 57 8.26 -16.36 9.98
N ARG A 58 9.15 -16.69 9.04
CA ARG A 58 10.60 -16.51 9.16
C ARG A 58 11.04 -15.21 8.51
N LYS A 59 11.89 -14.44 9.20
CA LYS A 59 12.41 -13.16 8.71
C LYS A 59 13.24 -13.32 7.43
N GLU A 60 13.84 -14.49 7.23
CA GLU A 60 14.65 -14.84 6.08
C GLU A 60 13.84 -14.82 4.77
N ALA A 61 12.51 -14.94 4.84
CA ALA A 61 11.61 -14.86 3.69
C ALA A 61 11.21 -13.40 3.33
N ILE A 62 11.52 -12.41 4.16
CA ILE A 62 11.14 -11.00 3.93
C ILE A 62 11.60 -10.48 2.55
N PRO A 63 12.86 -10.69 2.11
CA PRO A 63 13.30 -10.22 0.80
C PRO A 63 12.49 -10.82 -0.36
N VAL A 64 12.08 -12.08 -0.23
CA VAL A 64 11.23 -12.77 -1.23
C VAL A 64 9.84 -12.12 -1.29
N PHE A 65 9.23 -11.84 -0.14
CA PHE A 65 7.92 -11.18 -0.10
C PHE A 65 7.98 -9.76 -0.66
N ILE A 66 9.01 -9.00 -0.30
CA ILE A 66 9.26 -7.65 -0.83
C ILE A 66 9.39 -7.67 -2.37
N ALA A 67 10.13 -8.63 -2.91
CA ALA A 67 10.27 -8.77 -4.35
C ALA A 67 8.94 -9.12 -5.02
N ALA A 68 8.11 -9.95 -4.37
CA ALA A 68 6.79 -10.35 -4.86
C ALA A 68 5.72 -9.25 -4.78
N LEU A 69 5.92 -8.20 -3.97
CA LEU A 69 4.97 -7.07 -3.87
C LEU A 69 4.74 -6.36 -5.21
N LYS A 70 5.70 -6.40 -6.14
CA LYS A 70 5.57 -5.75 -7.46
C LYS A 70 4.79 -6.58 -8.49
N ASP A 71 4.45 -7.82 -8.14
CA ASP A 71 3.80 -8.80 -9.02
C ASP A 71 2.28 -8.74 -8.88
N ASP A 72 1.56 -8.74 -10.01
CA ASP A 72 0.10 -8.64 -10.01
C ASP A 72 -0.59 -9.88 -9.43
N ILE A 73 0.02 -11.06 -9.58
CA ILE A 73 -0.54 -12.33 -9.13
C ILE A 73 -0.11 -12.62 -7.68
N CYS A 74 1.18 -12.45 -7.38
CA CYS A 74 1.76 -12.83 -6.09
C CYS A 74 1.66 -11.73 -5.03
N GLY A 75 1.50 -10.46 -5.42
CA GLY A 75 1.70 -9.38 -4.47
C GLY A 75 0.63 -9.30 -3.37
N GLY A 76 -0.63 -9.66 -3.65
CA GLY A 76 -1.64 -9.76 -2.59
C GLY A 76 -1.32 -10.85 -1.56
N VAL A 77 -0.74 -11.97 -2.01
CA VAL A 77 -0.28 -13.04 -1.11
C VAL A 77 0.95 -12.59 -0.31
N ALA A 78 1.88 -11.87 -0.94
CA ALA A 78 3.05 -11.31 -0.29
C ALA A 78 2.70 -10.27 0.77
N GLU A 79 1.71 -9.40 0.50
CA GLU A 79 1.16 -8.47 1.48
C GLU A 79 0.64 -9.21 2.72
N GLN A 80 -0.16 -10.26 2.52
CA GLN A 80 -0.68 -11.06 3.63
C GLN A 80 0.44 -11.72 4.45
N ALA A 81 1.48 -12.23 3.79
CA ALA A 81 2.64 -12.82 4.46
C ALA A 81 3.42 -11.77 5.30
N LEU A 82 3.61 -10.57 4.76
CA LEU A 82 4.25 -9.45 5.47
C LEU A 82 3.42 -8.96 6.65
N HIS A 83 2.09 -8.92 6.53
CA HIS A 83 1.19 -8.67 7.65
C HIS A 83 1.32 -9.71 8.77
N LEU A 84 1.46 -11.00 8.43
CA LEU A 84 1.65 -12.06 9.43
C LEU A 84 3.00 -11.96 10.16
N LEU A 85 4.02 -11.41 9.50
CA LEU A 85 5.32 -11.12 10.13
C LEU A 85 5.28 -9.87 11.02
N GLY A 86 4.37 -8.92 10.72
CA GLY A 86 4.15 -7.72 11.51
C GLY A 86 5.41 -6.88 11.69
N GLU A 87 5.72 -6.54 12.94
CA GLU A 87 6.89 -5.74 13.33
C GLU A 87 8.23 -6.26 12.77
N ILE A 88 8.35 -7.57 12.55
CA ILE A 88 9.59 -8.18 12.02
C ILE A 88 9.89 -7.68 10.61
N ALA A 89 8.85 -7.38 9.81
CA ALA A 89 8.99 -6.87 8.45
C ALA A 89 9.15 -5.35 8.36
N LYS A 90 8.85 -4.61 9.44
CA LYS A 90 8.72 -3.16 9.44
C LYS A 90 9.96 -2.43 8.93
N SER A 91 11.15 -2.79 9.43
CA SER A 91 12.39 -2.11 9.03
C SER A 91 12.70 -2.27 7.54
N ALA A 92 12.38 -3.43 6.96
CA ALA A 92 12.57 -3.68 5.54
C ALA A 92 11.55 -2.92 4.68
N LEU A 93 10.30 -2.79 5.14
CA LEU A 93 9.28 -1.97 4.48
C LEU A 93 9.64 -0.49 4.47
N ILE A 94 10.13 0.03 5.61
CA ILE A 94 10.61 1.41 5.71
C ILE A 94 11.79 1.64 4.78
N ALA A 95 12.72 0.69 4.67
CA ALA A 95 13.88 0.81 3.78
C ALA A 95 13.46 1.06 2.32
N ILE A 96 12.55 0.25 1.78
CA ILE A 96 12.07 0.39 0.39
C ILE A 96 11.41 1.75 0.14
N LEU A 97 10.66 2.24 1.12
CA LEU A 97 9.98 3.54 1.03
C LEU A 97 10.93 4.72 1.22
N SER A 98 12.01 4.51 1.97
CA SER A 98 13.03 5.52 2.27
C SER A 98 14.13 5.61 1.21
N GLU A 99 14.27 4.61 0.36
CA GLU A 99 15.18 4.64 -0.79
C GLU A 99 14.83 5.82 -1.71
N ALA A 100 15.82 6.66 -1.99
CA ALA A 100 15.76 7.68 -3.04
C ALA A 100 16.37 7.03 -4.28
N SER A 101 15.62 6.86 -5.36
CA SER A 101 16.17 6.43 -6.65
C SER A 101 15.68 7.41 -7.69
N GLU A 102 16.64 8.16 -8.24
CA GLU A 102 16.38 9.21 -9.20
C GLU A 102 16.06 8.65 -10.60
N GLU A 103 16.23 7.34 -10.85
CA GLU A 103 16.16 6.79 -12.21
C GLU A 103 15.38 5.46 -12.38
N GLU A 104 15.29 4.58 -11.36
CA GLU A 104 14.59 3.28 -11.48
C GLU A 104 13.10 3.30 -11.06
N PHE A 105 12.60 4.40 -10.48
CA PHE A 105 11.29 4.45 -9.83
C PHE A 105 10.08 4.77 -10.74
N ASN A 106 10.29 4.91 -12.05
CA ASN A 106 9.19 5.19 -12.98
C ASN A 106 8.48 3.94 -13.53
N SER A 107 8.88 2.73 -13.11
CA SER A 107 8.14 1.54 -13.55
C SER A 107 6.83 1.39 -12.74
N PRO A 108 5.70 1.06 -13.40
CA PRO A 108 4.43 0.82 -12.70
C PRO A 108 4.53 -0.22 -11.58
N SER A 109 5.35 -1.26 -11.76
CA SER A 109 5.56 -2.34 -10.78
C SER A 109 6.24 -1.82 -9.50
N GLU A 110 7.18 -0.88 -9.62
CA GLU A 110 7.85 -0.29 -8.45
C GLU A 110 6.92 0.63 -7.65
N LEU A 111 6.08 1.40 -8.34
CA LEU A 111 5.01 2.17 -7.68
C LEU A 111 4.03 1.25 -6.95
N LEU A 112 3.63 0.14 -7.59
CA LEU A 112 2.78 -0.86 -6.95
C LEU A 112 3.43 -1.45 -5.69
N ARG A 113 4.72 -1.79 -5.76
CA ARG A 113 5.50 -2.25 -4.60
C ARG A 113 5.46 -1.26 -3.44
N LYS A 114 5.70 0.03 -3.70
CA LYS A 114 5.65 1.09 -2.68
C LYS A 114 4.25 1.27 -2.08
N LYS A 115 3.22 1.33 -2.93
CA LYS A 115 1.81 1.46 -2.50
C LYS A 115 1.40 0.33 -1.57
N ARG A 116 1.80 -0.91 -1.90
CA ARG A 116 1.55 -2.07 -1.04
C ARG A 116 2.36 -2.01 0.25
N ALA A 117 3.63 -1.64 0.18
CA ALA A 117 4.48 -1.49 1.35
C ALA A 117 3.93 -0.47 2.37
N ILE A 118 3.47 0.70 1.90
CA ILE A 118 2.91 1.71 2.80
C ILE A 118 1.54 1.27 3.37
N ARG A 119 0.69 0.58 2.60
CA ARG A 119 -0.56 -0.01 3.11
C ARG A 119 -0.30 -1.04 4.22
N ILE A 120 0.78 -1.82 4.12
CA ILE A 120 1.20 -2.72 5.20
C ILE A 120 1.60 -1.91 6.44
N LEU A 121 2.43 -0.87 6.28
CA LEU A 121 2.88 -0.02 7.39
C LEU A 121 1.76 0.74 8.10
N MET A 122 0.68 1.12 7.40
CA MET A 122 -0.49 1.76 8.02
C MET A 122 -1.18 0.88 9.08
N ASN A 123 -0.93 -0.43 9.06
CA ASN A 123 -1.45 -1.38 10.05
C ASN A 123 -0.42 -1.74 11.13
N LEU A 124 0.75 -1.10 11.14
CA LEU A 124 1.82 -1.34 12.10
C LEU A 124 2.10 -0.07 12.92
N PRO A 125 2.43 -0.19 14.22
CA PRO A 125 2.82 0.97 15.02
C PRO A 125 4.14 1.56 14.50
N LEU A 126 4.11 2.85 14.14
CA LEU A 126 5.30 3.64 13.83
C LEU A 126 5.63 4.60 14.96
N ASN A 127 6.92 4.74 15.25
CA ASN A 127 7.43 5.81 16.10
C ASN A 127 7.81 7.06 15.28
N SER A 128 8.16 8.15 15.97
CA SER A 128 8.51 9.41 15.31
C SER A 128 9.74 9.34 14.41
N ASP A 129 10.73 8.50 14.74
CA ASP A 129 11.96 8.38 13.94
C ASP A 129 11.72 7.54 12.69
N GLU A 130 10.89 6.50 12.79
CA GLU A 130 10.40 5.74 11.63
C GLU A 130 9.59 6.63 10.69
N TRP A 131 8.70 7.47 11.23
CA TRP A 131 7.96 8.46 10.44
C TRP A 131 8.88 9.46 9.73
N LYS A 132 9.93 9.99 10.40
CA LYS A 132 10.88 10.93 9.78
C LYS A 132 11.51 10.37 8.51
N ALA A 133 11.79 9.06 8.45
CA ALA A 133 12.33 8.41 7.25
C ALA A 133 11.34 8.42 6.07
N LEU A 134 10.04 8.38 6.36
CA LEU A 134 8.95 8.32 5.38
C LEU A 134 8.42 9.70 5.00
N ARG A 135 8.73 10.75 5.77
CA ARG A 135 8.19 12.11 5.61
C ARG A 135 8.24 12.65 4.18
N LYS A 136 9.30 12.32 3.43
CA LYS A 136 9.47 12.74 2.04
C LYS A 136 8.35 12.28 1.10
N LEU A 137 7.63 11.20 1.45
CA LEU A 137 6.53 10.66 0.66
C LEU A 137 5.30 11.59 0.63
N LEU A 138 5.22 12.58 1.52
CA LEU A 138 4.20 13.64 1.43
C LEU A 138 4.36 14.52 0.19
N HIS A 139 5.50 14.43 -0.48
CA HIS A 139 5.84 15.21 -1.67
C HIS A 139 6.17 14.30 -2.87
N ASP A 140 5.65 13.07 -2.86
CA ASP A 140 5.85 12.13 -3.96
C ASP A 140 5.05 12.56 -5.20
N GLU A 141 5.59 12.30 -6.38
CA GLU A 141 4.95 12.64 -7.65
C GLU A 141 3.69 11.80 -7.89
N ASP A 142 3.65 10.56 -7.39
CA ASP A 142 2.46 9.71 -7.48
C ASP A 142 1.40 10.15 -6.45
N LEU A 143 0.24 10.55 -6.97
CA LEU A 143 -0.88 11.05 -6.17
C LEU A 143 -1.34 10.06 -5.10
N GLU A 144 -1.43 8.77 -5.45
CA GLU A 144 -1.94 7.75 -4.52
C GLU A 144 -0.94 7.47 -3.41
N LEU A 145 0.37 7.45 -3.72
CA LEU A 145 1.41 7.32 -2.71
C LEU A 145 1.42 8.52 -1.76
N THR A 146 1.25 9.74 -2.28
CA THR A 146 1.08 10.96 -1.47
C THR A 146 -0.16 10.89 -0.59
N VAL A 147 -1.29 10.37 -1.09
CA VAL A 147 -2.51 10.14 -0.28
C VAL A 147 -2.24 9.16 0.85
N LEU A 148 -1.65 7.99 0.56
CA LEU A 148 -1.34 6.98 1.56
C LEU A 148 -0.35 7.50 2.62
N ALA A 149 0.66 8.26 2.21
CA ALA A 149 1.59 8.92 3.12
C ALA A 149 0.91 9.98 3.99
N SER A 150 -0.06 10.72 3.44
CA SER A 150 -0.84 11.71 4.18
C SER A 150 -1.75 11.05 5.22
N MET A 151 -2.39 9.94 4.87
CA MET A 151 -3.17 9.15 5.83
C MET A 151 -2.29 8.65 6.98
N LEU A 152 -1.10 8.14 6.67
CA LEU A 152 -0.12 7.71 7.67
C LEU A 152 0.35 8.87 8.56
N ALA A 153 0.63 10.04 7.97
CA ALA A 153 1.04 11.25 8.69
C ALA A 153 -0.02 11.72 9.72
N LEU A 154 -1.31 11.60 9.38
CA LEU A 154 -2.38 11.97 10.32
C LEU A 154 -2.41 11.09 11.57
N ASP A 155 -1.97 9.84 11.45
CA ASP A 155 -1.85 8.90 12.55
C ASP A 155 -0.58 9.13 13.39
N VAL A 156 0.59 9.30 12.75
CA VAL A 156 1.89 9.26 13.47
C VAL A 156 2.74 10.54 13.40
N GLY A 157 2.40 11.46 12.50
CA GLY A 157 3.14 12.70 12.26
C GLY A 157 2.96 13.77 13.34
N GLY A 158 3.87 14.74 13.36
CA GLY A 158 3.73 15.96 14.16
C GLY A 158 2.73 16.94 13.54
N ASN A 159 2.36 18.00 14.26
CA ASN A 159 1.33 18.95 13.81
C ASN A 159 1.59 19.53 12.41
N ASP A 160 2.85 19.86 12.08
CA ASP A 160 3.21 20.40 10.77
C ASP A 160 2.97 19.37 9.65
N ASP A 161 3.31 18.10 9.90
CA ASP A 161 3.09 17.02 8.94
C ASP A 161 1.61 16.70 8.77
N LYS A 162 0.85 16.76 9.88
CA LYS A 162 -0.61 16.59 9.83
C LYS A 162 -1.28 17.70 9.03
N ALA A 163 -0.84 18.95 9.19
CA ALA A 163 -1.35 20.07 8.40
C ALA A 163 -1.08 19.87 6.90
N ALA A 164 0.17 19.56 6.54
CA ALA A 164 0.54 19.25 5.14
C ALA A 164 -0.25 18.05 4.58
N ALA A 165 -0.45 17.01 5.38
CA ALA A 165 -1.25 15.85 5.01
C ALA A 165 -2.72 16.19 4.75
N LEU A 166 -3.34 17.06 5.54
CA LEU A 166 -4.71 17.52 5.28
C LEU A 166 -4.81 18.26 3.95
N ASP A 167 -3.86 19.15 3.67
CA ASP A 167 -3.80 19.88 2.40
C ASP A 167 -3.70 18.91 1.23
N ASN A 168 -2.76 17.97 1.29
CA ASN A 168 -2.59 16.93 0.29
C ASN A 168 -3.86 16.11 0.06
N LEU A 169 -4.52 15.66 1.13
CA LEU A 169 -5.76 14.88 1.02
C LEU A 169 -6.88 15.67 0.35
N ILE A 170 -7.11 16.91 0.76
CA ILE A 170 -8.16 17.78 0.20
C ILE A 170 -7.88 18.09 -1.28
N GLU A 171 -6.63 18.40 -1.62
CA GLU A 171 -6.19 18.66 -3.00
C GLU A 171 -6.22 17.40 -3.89
N ALA A 172 -6.14 16.21 -3.29
CA ALA A 172 -6.19 14.94 -4.01
C ALA A 172 -7.60 14.54 -4.43
N ILE A 173 -8.65 14.86 -3.64
CA ILE A 173 -10.04 14.44 -3.89
C ILE A 173 -10.48 14.63 -5.37
N PRO A 174 -10.33 15.80 -6.02
CA PRO A 174 -10.80 15.99 -7.39
C PRO A 174 -10.06 15.16 -8.44
N ARG A 175 -8.85 14.68 -8.14
CA ARG A 175 -7.97 13.95 -9.06
C ARG A 175 -7.92 12.45 -8.75
N ALA A 176 -8.29 12.07 -7.54
CA ALA A 176 -8.27 10.71 -7.05
C ALA A 176 -9.35 9.86 -7.74
N ARG A 177 -9.07 8.57 -7.93
CA ARG A 177 -10.08 7.58 -8.32
C ARG A 177 -11.14 7.44 -7.21
N TRP A 178 -12.32 6.96 -7.58
CA TRP A 178 -13.46 6.83 -6.65
C TRP A 178 -13.13 5.99 -5.39
N ASP A 179 -12.33 4.94 -5.52
CA ASP A 179 -11.93 4.07 -4.41
C ASP A 179 -10.98 4.80 -3.43
N VAL A 180 -10.04 5.58 -3.97
CA VAL A 180 -9.15 6.43 -3.18
C VAL A 180 -9.93 7.57 -2.52
N GLN A 181 -10.94 8.15 -3.19
CA GLN A 181 -11.80 9.18 -2.57
C GLN A 181 -12.54 8.65 -1.33
N ILE A 182 -13.00 7.40 -1.34
CA ILE A 182 -13.63 6.76 -0.18
C ILE A 182 -12.63 6.63 0.97
N GLU A 183 -11.39 6.22 0.70
CA GLU A 183 -10.33 6.13 1.71
C GLU A 183 -10.01 7.52 2.31
N VAL A 184 -9.94 8.56 1.46
CA VAL A 184 -9.75 9.95 1.89
C VAL A 184 -10.92 10.42 2.77
N GLU A 185 -12.17 10.17 2.36
CA GLU A 185 -13.37 10.53 3.14
C GLU A 185 -13.31 9.88 4.54
N GLN A 186 -13.05 8.57 4.59
CA GLN A 186 -12.95 7.83 5.84
C GLN A 186 -11.83 8.36 6.74
N CYS A 187 -10.68 8.72 6.15
CA CYS A 187 -9.55 9.30 6.87
C CYS A 187 -9.91 10.67 7.47
N LEU A 188 -10.47 11.58 6.65
CA LEU A 188 -10.90 12.90 7.12
C LEU A 188 -12.00 12.79 8.19
N MET A 189 -12.91 11.82 8.08
CA MET A 189 -13.89 11.54 9.13
C MET A 189 -13.24 11.04 10.43
N LYS A 190 -12.25 10.14 10.34
CA LYS A 190 -11.50 9.64 11.51
C LYS A 190 -10.78 10.77 12.24
N HIS A 191 -10.20 11.72 11.50
CA HIS A 191 -9.41 12.84 12.03
C HIS A 191 -10.17 14.18 12.02
N PHE A 192 -11.51 14.16 12.05
CA PHE A 192 -12.32 15.36 11.82
C PHE A 192 -12.04 16.50 12.81
N ASP A 193 -11.77 16.21 14.08
CA ASP A 193 -11.48 17.26 15.06
C ASP A 193 -10.23 18.08 14.71
N PHE A 194 -9.25 17.45 14.06
CA PHE A 194 -8.07 18.13 13.54
C PHE A 194 -8.32 18.74 12.15
N ALA A 195 -9.16 18.11 11.33
CA ALA A 195 -9.44 18.54 9.96
C ALA A 195 -10.50 19.65 9.83
N ARG A 196 -11.27 19.93 10.89
CA ARG A 196 -12.48 20.77 10.85
C ARG A 196 -12.27 22.10 10.15
N ASP A 197 -11.35 22.92 10.66
CA ASP A 197 -11.13 24.27 10.16
C ASP A 197 -10.76 24.25 8.67
N ARG A 198 -9.93 23.28 8.28
CA ARG A 198 -9.48 23.15 6.90
C ARG A 198 -10.58 22.68 5.95
N VAL A 199 -11.42 21.75 6.40
CA VAL A 199 -12.60 21.30 5.65
C VAL A 199 -13.59 22.46 5.47
N GLU A 200 -13.82 23.27 6.50
CA GLU A 200 -14.72 24.43 6.44
C GLU A 200 -14.20 25.52 5.49
N GLU A 201 -12.90 25.83 5.55
CA GLU A 201 -12.25 26.75 4.61
C GLU A 201 -12.44 26.31 3.16
N GLU A 202 -12.24 25.03 2.88
CA GLU A 202 -12.38 24.46 1.54
C GLU A 202 -13.83 24.48 1.04
N ILE A 203 -14.80 24.17 1.92
CA ILE A 203 -16.24 24.30 1.61
C ILE A 203 -16.58 25.74 1.23
N ILE A 204 -16.12 26.73 2.01
CA ILE A 204 -16.36 28.15 1.74
C ILE A 204 -15.73 28.56 0.41
N ARG A 205 -14.49 28.13 0.16
CA ARG A 205 -13.77 28.43 -1.08
C ARG A 205 -14.51 27.90 -2.30
N ARG A 206 -14.90 26.63 -2.30
CA ARG A 206 -15.63 25.99 -3.41
C ARG A 206 -17.02 26.56 -3.61
N SER A 207 -17.74 26.85 -2.52
CA SER A 207 -19.07 27.47 -2.59
C SER A 207 -19.04 28.84 -3.28
N LYS A 208 -17.98 29.62 -3.08
CA LYS A 208 -17.79 30.91 -3.77
C LYS A 208 -17.45 30.74 -5.25
N SER A 209 -16.73 29.68 -5.61
CA SER A 209 -16.32 29.39 -7.00
C SER A 209 -17.41 28.74 -7.85
N ALA A 210 -18.42 28.11 -7.23
CA ALA A 210 -19.50 27.40 -7.90
C ALA A 210 -20.54 28.30 -8.60
N GLY A 211 -20.13 29.45 -9.16
CA GLY A 211 -20.98 30.46 -9.79
C GLY A 211 -21.80 30.01 -11.01
N ILE A 212 -21.85 28.70 -11.31
CA ILE A 212 -22.72 28.10 -12.32
C ILE A 212 -23.64 27.10 -11.61
N PRO A 213 -24.94 27.40 -11.48
CA PRO A 213 -25.92 26.44 -10.99
C PRO A 213 -26.03 25.27 -11.99
N GLY A 214 -25.54 24.08 -11.62
CA GLY A 214 -25.81 22.84 -12.38
C GLY A 214 -24.64 21.86 -12.52
N ALA A 215 -23.39 22.26 -12.25
CA ALA A 215 -22.31 21.30 -12.10
C ALA A 215 -22.23 20.87 -10.63
N GLU A 216 -22.68 19.65 -10.31
CA GLU A 216 -22.51 19.07 -8.98
C GLU A 216 -21.00 18.95 -8.69
N ASP A 217 -20.46 19.88 -7.90
CA ASP A 217 -19.10 19.75 -7.36
C ASP A 217 -19.11 18.57 -6.37
N SER A 218 -18.72 17.39 -6.87
CA SER A 218 -18.68 16.15 -6.10
C SER A 218 -17.77 16.27 -4.87
N VAL A 219 -16.71 17.08 -4.94
CA VAL A 219 -15.81 17.35 -3.82
C VAL A 219 -16.54 18.16 -2.75
N LEU A 220 -17.25 19.22 -3.15
CA LEU A 220 -18.06 20.00 -2.22
C LEU A 220 -19.11 19.12 -1.54
N GLN A 221 -19.79 18.23 -2.28
CA GLN A 221 -20.77 17.30 -1.69
C GLN A 221 -20.12 16.33 -0.70
N LEU A 222 -18.95 15.78 -1.03
CA LEU A 222 -18.19 14.91 -0.15
C LEU A 222 -17.82 15.63 1.16
N LEU A 223 -17.26 16.84 1.07
CA LEU A 223 -16.87 17.62 2.26
C LEU A 223 -18.09 18.01 3.12
N LEU A 224 -19.20 18.42 2.50
CA LEU A 224 -20.45 18.68 3.21
C LEU A 224 -20.99 17.43 3.92
N ASN A 225 -20.84 16.25 3.31
CA ASN A 225 -21.25 14.99 3.93
C ASN A 225 -20.37 14.63 5.13
N ILE A 226 -19.05 14.87 5.06
CA ILE A 226 -18.15 14.71 6.21
C ILE A 226 -18.59 15.60 7.37
N GLN A 227 -18.85 16.89 7.11
CA GLN A 227 -19.28 17.85 8.13
C GLN A 227 -20.60 17.43 8.78
N LYS A 228 -21.60 17.01 8.00
CA LYS A 228 -22.91 16.58 8.50
C LYS A 228 -22.86 15.34 9.39
N ARG A 229 -21.90 14.44 9.19
CA ARG A 229 -21.80 13.17 9.96
C ARG A 229 -21.10 13.34 11.31
N LYS A 230 -20.53 14.51 11.60
CA LYS A 230 -19.74 14.78 12.82
C LYS A 230 -20.35 15.85 13.73
N ILE A 231 -21.43 16.48 13.29
CA ILE A 231 -22.33 17.34 14.08
C ILE A 231 -23.43 16.46 14.68
#